data_AF-A0A2V8WTE1-F1
#
_entry.id   AF-A0A2V8WTE1-F1
#
_cell.length_a   1.000
_cell.length_b   1.000
_cell.length_c   1.000
_cell.angle_alpha   90.00
_cell.angle_beta   90.00
_cell.angle_gamma   90.00
#
_symmetry.space_group_name_H-M   'P 1'
#
loop_
_entity.id
_entity.type
_entity.pdbx_description
1 polymer ?
#
loop_
_entity_poly.entity_id
_entity_poly.type
_entity_poly.pdbx_seq_one_letter_code
_entity_poly.pdbx_strand_id
1 'polypeptide(L)'
;YVGRERVDEIGTYVFDVAPKTLEKGQRYFQGRIWVEDKDLQIVKTAGISTGFKKKKEDSAYPHFETFRENIEGRYWFPTYTRADDVLHFQMGENVRIRVAVRYENYKRFGATIKIGKPTQIDPEKP
;
A
#
# COMPACT_ATOMS: atom_id res chain seq x y z
N TYR A 1 16.89 -4.12 8.41
CA TYR A 1 16.64 -3.21 9.56
C TYR A 1 17.63 -2.08 9.46
N VAL A 2 17.17 -0.84 9.57
CA VAL A 2 18.00 0.37 9.42
C VAL A 2 18.25 1.02 10.78
N GLY A 3 17.22 1.13 11.62
CA GLY A 3 17.34 1.80 12.92
C GLY A 3 15.98 2.14 13.51
N ARG A 4 15.95 3.16 14.38
CA ARG A 4 14.72 3.73 14.94
C ARG A 4 14.60 5.19 14.55
N GLU A 5 13.37 5.62 14.30
CA GLU A 5 13.02 7.00 13.98
C GLU A 5 11.69 7.35 14.63
N ARG A 6 11.45 8.63 14.91
CA ARG A 6 10.14 9.10 15.34
C ARG A 6 9.38 9.64 14.14
N VAL A 7 8.22 9.09 13.85
CA VAL A 7 7.30 9.63 12.84
C VAL A 7 6.19 10.35 13.61
N ASP A 8 6.18 11.68 13.53
CA ASP A 8 5.35 12.55 14.36
C ASP A 8 5.55 12.28 15.87
N GLU A 9 4.55 11.73 16.54
CA GLU A 9 4.57 11.36 17.97
C GLU A 9 4.82 9.86 18.19
N ILE A 10 5.02 9.09 17.12
CA ILE A 10 5.08 7.63 17.14
C ILE A 10 6.54 7.17 17.04
N GLY A 11 6.99 6.38 18.02
CA GLY A 11 8.28 5.68 17.96
C GLY A 11 8.22 4.53 16.95
N THR A 12 9.20 4.43 16.06
CA THR A 12 9.18 3.42 14.98
C THR A 12 10.53 2.71 14.79
N TYR A 13 10.46 1.47 14.33
CA TYR A 13 11.53 0.74 13.68
C TYR A 13 11.50 1.01 12.17
N VAL A 14 12.68 1.20 11.59
CA VAL A 14 12.84 1.54 10.18
C VAL A 14 13.45 0.36 9.43
N PHE A 15 12.87 0.01 8.28
CA PHE A 15 13.35 -1.07 7.43
C PHE A 15 13.41 -0.62 5.98
N ASP A 16 14.53 -0.88 5.32
CA ASP A 16 14.59 -0.89 3.86
C ASP A 16 14.12 -2.26 3.37
N VAL A 17 13.19 -2.25 2.43
CA VAL A 17 12.55 -3.42 1.85
C VAL A 17 12.64 -3.37 0.34
N ALA A 18 12.94 -4.52 -0.25
CA ALA A 18 12.98 -4.72 -1.69
C ALA A 18 12.51 -6.13 -2.01
N PRO A 19 11.87 -6.35 -3.16
CA PRO A 19 11.51 -7.70 -3.59
C PRO A 19 12.79 -8.51 -3.84
N LYS A 20 12.80 -9.76 -3.37
CA LYS A 20 13.93 -10.67 -3.62
C LYS A 20 13.99 -11.11 -5.09
N THR A 21 12.83 -11.32 -5.70
CA THR A 21 12.65 -11.75 -7.09
C THR A 21 11.49 -10.99 -7.70
N LEU A 22 11.62 -10.63 -8.98
CA LEU A 22 10.57 -9.97 -9.75
C LEU A 22 9.92 -10.98 -10.69
N GLU A 23 8.68 -11.37 -10.40
CA GLU A 23 7.92 -12.28 -11.26
C GLU A 23 7.12 -11.53 -12.33
N LYS A 24 6.98 -12.16 -13.50
CA LYS A 24 6.25 -11.58 -14.63
C LYS A 24 4.77 -11.43 -14.27
N GLY A 25 4.24 -10.22 -14.45
CA GLY A 25 2.83 -9.90 -14.18
C GLY A 25 2.54 -9.48 -12.74
N GLN A 26 3.53 -9.52 -11.85
CA GLN A 26 3.39 -9.06 -10.46
C GLN A 26 3.93 -7.64 -10.28
N ARG A 27 3.31 -6.91 -9.34
CA ARG A 27 3.78 -5.60 -8.87
C ARG A 27 4.28 -5.73 -7.44
N TYR A 28 5.39 -5.07 -7.17
CA TYR A 28 6.07 -5.08 -5.90
C TYR A 28 6.32 -3.65 -5.43
N PHE A 29 6.75 -3.53 -4.18
CA PHE A 29 7.18 -2.28 -3.58
C PHE A 29 8.66 -2.39 -3.23
N GLN A 30 9.40 -1.33 -3.50
CA GLN A 30 10.77 -1.17 -3.03
C GLN A 30 10.92 0.21 -2.39
N GLY A 31 11.45 0.25 -1.17
CA GLY A 31 11.63 1.49 -0.43
C GLY A 31 11.80 1.24 1.06
N ARG A 32 11.41 2.22 1.86
CA ARG A 32 11.50 2.23 3.30
C ARG A 32 10.13 2.12 3.94
N ILE A 33 10.04 1.38 5.04
CA ILE A 33 8.84 1.27 5.87
C ILE A 33 9.18 1.62 7.32
N TRP A 34 8.23 2.28 7.97
CA TRP A 34 8.28 2.62 9.40
C TRP A 34 7.19 1.83 10.11
N VAL A 35 7.62 1.05 11.10
CA VAL A 35 6.78 0.13 11.87
C VAL A 35 6.76 0.62 13.31
N GLU A 36 5.61 0.94 13.87
CA GLU A 36 5.53 1.42 15.26
C GLU A 36 5.96 0.36 16.27
N ASP A 37 6.43 0.80 17.43
CA ASP A 37 7.17 -0.04 18.39
C ASP A 37 6.32 -0.74 19.46
N LYS A 38 5.00 -0.56 19.46
CA LYS A 38 4.06 -1.20 20.39
C LYS A 38 3.38 -2.43 19.80
N ASP A 39 2.64 -2.28 18.70
CA ASP A 39 1.83 -3.33 18.06
C ASP A 39 2.39 -3.80 16.72
N LEU A 40 3.57 -3.30 16.34
CA LEU A 40 4.30 -3.58 15.11
C LEU A 40 3.50 -3.30 13.82
N GLN A 41 2.67 -2.27 13.85
CA GLN A 41 1.90 -1.82 12.69
C GLN A 41 2.73 -0.89 11.79
N ILE A 42 2.56 -0.98 10.48
CA ILE A 42 3.21 -0.04 9.55
C ILE A 42 2.45 1.28 9.60
N VAL A 43 3.17 2.37 9.89
CA VAL A 43 2.61 3.74 10.02
C VAL A 43 2.99 4.65 8.86
N LYS A 44 4.11 4.36 8.19
CA LYS A 44 4.55 5.08 6.99
C LYS A 44 5.24 4.12 6.02
N THR A 45 5.05 4.35 4.73
CA THR A 45 5.88 3.75 3.66
C THR A 45 6.36 4.82 2.72
N ALA A 46 7.60 4.75 2.28
CA ALA A 46 8.19 5.67 1.31
C ALA A 46 8.95 4.87 0.27
N GLY A 47 8.53 4.90 -1.00
CA GLY A 47 9.19 4.09 -2.02
C GLY A 47 8.52 4.14 -3.37
N ILE A 48 9.00 3.28 -4.26
CA ILE A 48 8.52 3.15 -5.63
C ILE A 48 7.76 1.84 -5.80
N SER A 49 6.77 1.87 -6.68
CA SER A 49 6.22 0.64 -7.25
C SER A 49 7.23 0.09 -8.27
N THR A 50 7.51 -1.20 -8.21
CA THR A 50 8.46 -1.88 -9.10
C THR A 50 7.88 -3.20 -9.59
N GLY A 51 8.42 -3.74 -10.67
CA GLY A 51 7.91 -4.96 -11.31
C GLY A 51 8.84 -5.43 -12.42
N PHE A 52 8.50 -6.58 -13.00
CA PHE A 52 9.25 -7.10 -14.14
C PHE A 52 9.10 -6.16 -15.35
N LYS A 53 10.17 -5.44 -15.72
CA LYS A 53 10.19 -4.56 -16.89
C LYS A 53 10.56 -5.33 -18.15
N LYS A 54 9.83 -5.13 -19.25
CA LYS A 54 10.25 -5.63 -20.57
C LYS A 54 11.36 -4.75 -21.15
N LYS A 55 12.20 -5.30 -22.03
CA LYS A 55 13.34 -4.58 -22.67
C LYS A 55 12.97 -3.29 -23.43
N LYS A 56 11.69 -3.08 -23.77
CA LYS A 56 11.18 -1.88 -24.46
C LYS A 56 10.20 -1.05 -23.60
N GLU A 57 10.16 -1.33 -22.30
CA GLU A 57 9.20 -0.73 -21.40
C GLU A 57 9.81 0.51 -20.74
N ASP A 58 9.38 1.68 -21.21
CA ASP A 58 9.76 2.98 -20.68
C ASP A 58 8.84 3.40 -19.52
N SER A 59 8.80 2.55 -18.48
CA SER A 59 7.97 2.79 -17.29
C SER A 59 8.80 3.47 -16.20
N ALA A 60 8.48 4.73 -15.91
CA ALA A 60 8.94 5.46 -14.74
C ALA A 60 7.85 5.49 -13.67
N TYR A 61 8.23 5.30 -12.40
CA TYR A 61 7.30 5.31 -11.27
C TYR A 61 7.75 6.37 -10.27
N PRO A 62 6.85 7.26 -9.82
CA PRO A 62 7.23 8.26 -8.84
C PRO A 62 7.45 7.62 -7.48
N HIS A 63 8.27 8.28 -6.68
CA HIS A 63 8.42 7.94 -5.28
C HIS A 63 7.21 8.44 -4.47
N PHE A 64 6.46 7.50 -3.90
CA PHE A 64 5.31 7.79 -3.05
C PHE A 64 5.69 7.73 -1.58
N GLU A 65 5.16 8.67 -0.80
CA GLU A 65 5.06 8.57 0.64
C GLU A 65 3.60 8.36 1.03
N THR A 66 3.34 7.30 1.77
CA THR A 66 2.01 6.96 2.28
C THR A 66 2.06 6.94 3.80
N PHE A 67 1.23 7.76 4.42
CA PHE A 67 1.01 7.83 5.86
C PHE A 67 -0.25 7.06 6.21
N ARG A 68 -0.20 6.41 7.36
CA ARG A 68 -1.30 5.65 7.92
C ARG A 68 -1.64 6.20 9.28
N GLU A 69 -2.92 6.24 9.59
CA GLU A 69 -3.42 6.66 10.90
C GLU A 69 -4.19 5.52 11.54
N ASN A 70 -4.20 5.51 12.87
CA ASN A 70 -4.98 4.57 13.65
C ASN A 70 -6.44 5.03 13.71
N ILE A 71 -7.31 4.32 13.02
CA ILE A 71 -8.75 4.51 12.99
C ILE A 71 -9.41 3.50 13.95
N GLU A 72 -10.36 3.99 14.76
CA GLU A 72 -11.06 3.21 15.81
C GLU A 72 -10.11 2.55 16.84
N GLY A 73 -8.89 3.07 16.99
CA GLY A 73 -7.91 2.56 17.97
C GLY A 73 -7.35 1.18 17.65
N ARG A 74 -7.67 0.61 16.48
CA ARG A 74 -7.27 -0.75 16.10
C ARG A 74 -6.73 -0.89 14.68
N TYR A 75 -7.11 -0.02 13.76
CA TYR A 75 -6.83 -0.23 12.33
C TYR A 75 -5.96 0.88 11.76
N TRP A 76 -4.78 0.53 11.25
CA TRP A 76 -3.89 1.46 10.55
C TRP A 76 -4.23 1.51 9.07
N PHE A 77 -5.02 2.51 8.69
CA PHE A 77 -5.41 2.71 7.30
C PHE A 77 -4.58 3.79 6.62
N PRO A 78 -4.30 3.68 5.31
CA PRO A 78 -3.73 4.78 4.55
C PRO A 78 -4.69 5.96 4.57
N THR A 79 -4.25 7.10 5.10
CA THR A 79 -5.04 8.35 5.14
C THR A 79 -4.48 9.39 4.21
N TYR A 80 -3.19 9.34 3.90
CA TYR A 80 -2.55 10.33 3.05
C TYR A 80 -1.42 9.73 2.21
N THR A 81 -1.52 9.87 0.88
CA THR A 81 -0.47 9.48 -0.07
C THR A 81 -0.03 10.70 -0.85
N ARG A 82 1.28 10.95 -0.93
CA ARG A 82 1.84 12.03 -1.72
C ARG A 82 3.02 11.58 -2.57
N ALA A 83 3.23 12.30 -3.68
CA ALA A 83 4.45 12.24 -4.47
C ALA A 83 4.70 13.63 -5.08
N ASP A 84 5.96 14.06 -5.13
CA ASP A 84 6.42 15.19 -5.94
C ASP A 84 7.76 14.77 -6.50
N ASP A 85 7.78 14.38 -7.77
CA ASP A 85 8.92 13.71 -8.39
C ASP A 85 9.02 14.07 -9.88
N VAL A 86 10.19 13.84 -10.48
CA VAL A 86 10.40 14.01 -11.92
C VAL A 86 10.64 12.64 -12.54
N LEU A 87 9.70 12.22 -13.39
CA LEU A 87 9.80 10.97 -14.13
C LEU A 87 10.74 11.17 -15.32
N HIS A 88 11.81 10.38 -15.33
CA HIS A 88 12.79 10.34 -16.41
C HIS A 88 12.47 9.17 -17.35
N PHE A 89 12.05 9.49 -18.57
CA PHE A 89 11.77 8.50 -19.61
C PHE A 89 13.00 8.32 -20.53
N GLN A 90 13.17 7.12 -21.09
CA GLN A 90 14.29 6.75 -21.95
C GLN A 90 14.36 7.60 -23.24
N MET A 91 13.22 8.11 -23.72
CA MET A 91 13.18 9.04 -24.85
C MET A 91 13.62 10.49 -24.52
N GLY A 92 14.09 10.74 -23.29
CA GLY A 92 14.65 12.04 -22.87
C GLY A 92 13.62 13.03 -22.33
N GLU A 93 12.35 12.64 -22.26
CA GLU A 93 11.29 13.44 -21.66
C GLU A 93 11.38 13.40 -20.13
N ASN A 94 11.31 14.58 -19.52
CA ASN A 94 11.25 14.74 -18.07
C ASN A 94 9.86 15.27 -17.71
N VAL A 95 9.09 14.47 -16.99
CA VAL A 95 7.72 14.83 -16.59
C VAL A 95 7.67 14.99 -15.09
N ARG A 96 7.46 16.23 -14.62
CA ARG A 96 7.20 16.47 -13.19
C ARG A 96 5.78 16.02 -12.86
N ILE A 97 5.65 15.19 -11.82
CA ILE A 97 4.38 14.72 -11.30
C ILE A 97 4.24 15.15 -9.85
N ARG A 98 3.06 15.65 -9.50
CA ARG A 98 2.66 15.93 -8.12
C ARG A 98 1.34 15.26 -7.83
N VAL A 99 1.31 14.42 -6.80
CA VAL A 99 0.15 13.66 -6.33
C VAL A 99 -0.08 13.97 -4.86
N ALA A 100 -1.34 14.20 -4.50
CA ALA A 100 -1.80 14.24 -3.12
C ALA A 100 -3.18 13.58 -3.08
N VAL A 101 -3.28 12.45 -2.38
CA VAL A 101 -4.52 11.70 -2.18
C VAL A 101 -4.78 11.63 -0.69
N ARG A 102 -5.96 12.08 -0.26
CA ARG A 102 -6.45 11.94 1.12
C ARG A 102 -7.62 10.97 1.15
N TYR A 103 -7.58 10.04 2.09
CA TYR A 103 -8.66 9.11 2.37
C TYR A 103 -9.27 9.51 3.70
N GLU A 104 -10.55 9.87 3.68
CA GLU A 104 -11.28 10.38 4.84
C GLU A 104 -12.60 9.62 4.99
N ASN A 105 -13.23 9.74 6.17
CA ASN A 105 -14.56 9.21 6.45
C ASN A 105 -14.66 7.68 6.29
N TYR A 106 -13.68 6.93 6.80
CA TYR A 106 -13.78 5.47 6.86
C TYR A 106 -15.08 5.07 7.58
N LYS A 107 -15.89 4.24 6.91
CA LYS A 107 -17.09 3.63 7.47
C LYS A 107 -16.90 2.13 7.48
N ARG A 108 -16.93 1.53 8.67
CA ARG A 108 -16.89 0.09 8.82
C ARG A 108 -18.10 -0.53 8.13
N PHE A 109 -17.86 -1.37 7.14
CA PHE A 109 -18.91 -2.18 6.55
C PHE A 109 -19.38 -3.23 7.57
N GLY A 110 -20.70 -3.31 7.78
CA GLY A 110 -21.33 -4.34 8.60
C GLY A 110 -22.51 -4.92 7.85
N ALA A 111 -22.59 -6.25 7.78
CA ALA A 111 -23.74 -6.96 7.22
C ALA A 111 -24.40 -7.80 8.31
N THR A 112 -25.72 -7.67 8.45
CA THR A 112 -26.52 -8.55 9.29
C THR A 112 -27.02 -9.71 8.44
N ILE A 113 -26.47 -10.91 8.63
CA ILE A 113 -26.92 -12.11 7.93
C ILE A 113 -28.02 -12.76 8.76
N LYS A 114 -29.24 -12.84 8.20
CA LYS A 114 -30.30 -13.70 8.73
C LYS A 114 -30.23 -15.04 8.00
N ILE A 115 -29.76 -16.08 8.69
CA ILE A 115 -29.77 -17.44 8.15
C ILE A 115 -31.19 -17.99 8.31
N GLY A 116 -31.85 -18.29 7.19
CA GLY A 116 -33.17 -18.93 7.17
C GLY A 116 -33.09 -20.41 7.56
N LYS A 117 -34.26 -21.05 7.70
CA LYS A 117 -34.30 -22.51 7.90
C LYS A 117 -33.75 -23.23 6.66
N PRO A 118 -32.97 -24.31 6.81
CA PRO A 118 -32.52 -25.11 5.69
C PRO A 118 -33.71 -25.64 4.90
N THR A 119 -33.71 -25.44 3.58
CA THR A 119 -34.65 -26.11 2.68
C THR A 119 -33.91 -27.25 2.01
N GLN A 120 -34.41 -28.48 2.18
CA GLN A 120 -33.92 -29.62 1.43
C GLN A 120 -34.31 -29.43 -0.04
N ILE A 121 -33.31 -29.40 -0.91
CA ILE A 121 -33.50 -29.35 -2.36
C ILE A 121 -33.47 -30.80 -2.82
N ASP A 122 -34.63 -31.40 -3.07
CA ASP A 122 -34.66 -32.73 -3.65
C ASP A 122 -34.18 -32.66 -5.11
N PRO A 123 -33.30 -33.58 -5.54
CA PRO A 123 -32.80 -33.58 -6.91
C PRO A 123 -33.97 -33.72 -7.90
N GLU A 124 -33.96 -32.89 -8.94
CA GLU A 124 -34.94 -32.96 -10.02
C GLU A 124 -34.92 -34.37 -10.62
N LYS A 125 -36.10 -35.01 -10.71
CA LYS A 125 -36.22 -36.32 -11.33
C LYS A 125 -35.82 -36.20 -12.81
N PRO A 126 -35.07 -37.18 -13.34
CA PRO A 126 -34.60 -37.18 -14.73
C PRO A 126 -35.75 -37.20 -15.74
#